data_AF-A0A8X6KFE7-F1
#
_entry.id   AF-A0A8X6KFE7-F1
#
_cell.length_a   1.000
_cell.length_b   1.000
_cell.length_c   1.000
_cell.angle_alpha   90.00
_cell.angle_beta   90.00
_cell.angle_gamma   90.00
#
_symmetry.space_group_name_H-M   'P 1'
#
loop_
_entity.id
_entity.type
_entity.pdbx_description
1 polymer ?
#
loop_
_entity_poly.entity_id
_entity_poly.type
_entity_poly.pdbx_seq_one_letter_code
_entity_poly.pdbx_strand_id
1 'polypeptide(L)'
;MAIRPMRNPQITLKEDDLVRISKANKPFRRGYLPGWSDEVFTVAKVYDSYPTTYKLQEMKAEAIKRRFYAEETSENFEALR
;
A
#
# COMPACT_ATOMS: atom_id res chain seq x y z
N MET A 1 22.22 22.97 -7.97
CA MET A 1 20.89 22.31 -7.84
C MET A 1 21.06 21.06 -7.01
N ALA A 2 20.61 21.05 -5.76
CA ALA A 2 20.60 19.85 -4.94
C ALA A 2 19.19 19.62 -4.41
N ILE A 3 18.49 18.65 -5.00
CA ILE A 3 17.29 18.07 -4.41
C ILE A 3 17.62 16.59 -4.24
N ARG A 4 18.09 16.21 -3.05
CA ARG A 4 18.13 14.80 -2.64
C ARG A 4 17.50 14.65 -1.27
N PRO A 5 16.20 14.34 -1.22
CA PRO A 5 15.65 13.50 -0.18
C PRO A 5 15.58 12.06 -0.71
N MET A 6 16.57 11.22 -0.41
CA MET A 6 16.71 9.87 -0.99
C MET A 6 15.84 8.79 -0.30
N ARG A 7 14.96 9.15 0.63
CA ARG A 7 14.02 8.19 1.23
C ARG A 7 12.88 8.92 1.89
N ASN A 8 11.63 8.65 1.50
CA ASN A 8 10.48 8.97 2.34
C ASN A 8 10.48 7.96 3.49
N PRO A 9 10.72 8.37 4.75
CA PRO A 9 10.93 7.43 5.85
C PRO A 9 9.66 6.75 6.35
N GLN A 10 8.48 7.17 5.89
CA GLN A 10 7.24 6.89 6.62
C GLN A 10 6.83 5.42 6.56
N ILE A 11 7.02 4.70 5.44
CA ILE A 11 6.69 3.27 5.30
C ILE A 11 7.72 2.62 4.36
N THR A 12 8.50 1.67 4.86
CA THR A 12 9.39 0.82 4.06
C THR A 12 8.73 -0.55 3.88
N LEU A 13 7.94 -0.72 2.81
CA LEU A 13 7.43 -2.03 2.43
C LEU A 13 8.52 -2.80 1.68
N LYS A 14 8.59 -4.10 1.94
CA LYS A 14 9.43 -5.04 1.22
C LYS A 14 8.63 -5.76 0.15
N GLU A 15 9.34 -6.33 -0.81
CA GLU A 15 8.75 -7.30 -1.73
C GLU A 15 8.24 -8.49 -0.91
N ASP A 16 7.07 -9.02 -1.28
CA ASP A 16 6.33 -10.08 -0.58
C ASP A 16 5.57 -9.67 0.71
N ASP A 17 5.65 -8.41 1.15
CA ASP A 17 4.85 -7.95 2.30
C ASP A 17 3.34 -7.99 1.98
N LEU A 18 2.55 -8.39 2.98
CA LEU A 18 1.09 -8.43 2.92
C LEU A 18 0.50 -7.09 3.38
N VAL A 19 -0.24 -6.44 2.50
CA VAL A 19 -0.79 -5.10 2.71
C VAL A 19 -2.26 -5.02 2.37
N ARG A 20 -2.94 -4.02 2.94
CA ARG A 20 -4.32 -3.67 2.60
C ARG A 20 -4.36 -2.28 1.99
N ILE A 21 -5.28 -2.06 1.06
CA ILE A 21 -5.50 -0.73 0.48
C ILE A 21 -6.60 0.00 1.27
N SER A 22 -6.45 1.30 1.46
CA SER A 22 -7.49 2.12 2.09
C SER A 22 -8.71 2.24 1.17
N LYS A 23 -9.91 2.14 1.74
CA LYS A 23 -11.13 2.47 1.00
C LYS A 23 -11.24 3.98 0.93
N ALA A 24 -11.45 4.53 -0.27
CA ALA A 24 -11.64 5.97 -0.46
C ALA A 24 -12.72 6.49 0.51
N ASN A 25 -12.35 7.42 1.39
CA ASN A 25 -13.24 7.98 2.39
C ASN A 25 -14.35 8.76 1.67
N LYS A 26 -15.56 8.20 1.62
CA LYS A 26 -16.75 8.99 1.27
C LYS A 26 -17.06 9.95 2.43
N PRO A 27 -17.48 11.20 2.14
CA PRO A 27 -17.70 12.23 3.16
C PRO A 27 -18.80 11.89 4.19
N PHE A 28 -19.60 10.85 3.94
CA PHE A 28 -20.70 10.41 4.80
C PHE A 28 -20.58 8.92 5.15
N ARG A 29 -19.45 8.51 5.73
CA ARG A 29 -19.32 7.15 6.26
C ARG A 29 -20.04 7.04 7.60
N ARG A 30 -20.97 6.09 7.71
CA ARG A 30 -21.44 5.64 9.02
C ARG A 30 -20.23 5.05 9.77
N GLY A 31 -19.97 5.52 10.99
CA GLY A 31 -18.71 5.32 11.74
C GLY A 31 -18.31 3.88 12.06
N TYR A 32 -19.08 2.87 11.64
CA TYR A 32 -18.79 1.46 11.86
C TYR A 32 -18.05 0.78 10.70
N LEU A 33 -17.78 1.46 9.58
CA LEU A 33 -17.09 0.86 8.43
C LEU A 33 -15.56 0.94 8.59
N PRO A 34 -14.82 -0.18 8.52
CA PRO A 34 -13.36 -0.18 8.65
C PRO A 34 -12.70 0.65 7.54
N GLY A 35 -11.64 1.40 7.86
CA GLY A 35 -10.89 2.26 6.92
C GLY A 35 -10.22 1.52 5.75
N TRP A 36 -9.94 0.24 5.95
CA TRP A 36 -9.20 -0.62 5.02
C TRP A 36 -10.11 -1.53 4.22
N SER A 37 -9.66 -1.96 3.04
CA SER A 37 -10.31 -3.07 2.33
C SER A 37 -10.17 -4.37 3.12
N ASP A 38 -11.08 -5.29 2.87
CA ASP A 38 -11.01 -6.66 3.38
C ASP A 38 -10.02 -7.51 2.54
N GLU A 39 -9.71 -7.02 1.33
CA GLU A 39 -8.75 -7.63 0.41
C GLU A 39 -7.32 -7.42 0.88
N VAL A 40 -6.55 -8.51 0.88
CA VAL A 40 -5.12 -8.54 1.17
C VAL A 40 -4.35 -8.69 -0.13
N PHE A 41 -3.33 -7.86 -0.28
CA PHE A 41 -2.46 -7.82 -1.44
C PHE A 41 -1.03 -8.08 -1.02
N THR A 42 -0.23 -8.63 -1.94
CA THR A 42 1.21 -8.85 -1.78
C THR A 42 1.96 -7.81 -2.58
N VAL A 43 3.02 -7.23 -2.02
CA VAL A 43 3.89 -6.30 -2.74
C VAL A 43 4.73 -7.06 -3.77
N ALA A 44 4.38 -6.94 -5.04
CA ALA A 44 5.08 -7.61 -6.13
C ALA A 44 6.38 -6.90 -6.52
N LYS A 45 6.39 -5.56 -6.42
CA LYS A 45 7.58 -4.77 -6.77
C LYS A 45 7.56 -3.40 -6.10
N VAL A 46 8.73 -2.99 -5.62
CA VAL A 46 8.97 -1.64 -5.10
C VAL A 46 9.65 -0.80 -6.18
N TYR A 47 9.17 0.42 -6.40
CA TYR A 47 9.79 1.39 -7.30
C TYR A 47 10.33 2.57 -6.52
N ASP A 48 11.65 2.76 -6.62
CA ASP A 48 12.40 3.88 -6.02
C ASP A 48 12.23 5.19 -6.82
N SER A 49 10.98 5.56 -7.10
CA SER A 49 10.63 6.84 -7.69
C SER A 49 10.41 7.88 -6.59
N TYR A 50 10.43 9.17 -6.91
CA TYR A 50 10.01 10.22 -5.97
C TYR A 50 8.62 10.73 -6.36
N PRO A 51 7.55 10.40 -5.60
CA PRO A 51 7.49 9.58 -4.38
C PRO A 51 7.50 8.06 -4.65
N THR A 52 7.89 7.27 -3.64
CA THR A 52 8.02 5.80 -3.74
C THR A 52 6.67 5.17 -4.03
N THR A 53 6.64 4.24 -4.97
CA THR A 53 5.40 3.58 -5.41
C THR A 53 5.55 2.08 -5.43
N TYR A 54 4.45 1.39 -5.20
CA TYR A 54 4.40 -0.06 -5.04
C TYR A 54 3.48 -0.65 -6.10
N LYS A 55 3.88 -1.79 -6.65
CA LYS A 55 3.00 -2.63 -7.47
C LYS A 55 2.49 -3.76 -6.58
N LEU A 56 1.18 -3.87 -6.51
CA LEU A 56 0.49 -4.86 -5.70
C LEU A 56 -0.03 -6.00 -6.58
N GLN A 57 -0.01 -7.20 -6.04
CA GLN A 57 -0.59 -8.39 -6.65
C GLN A 57 -1.53 -9.06 -5.66
N GLU A 58 -2.66 -9.56 -6.15
CA GLU A 58 -3.61 -10.32 -5.34
C GLU A 58 -3.13 -11.77 -5.19
N MET A 59 -3.33 -12.39 -4.02
CA MET A 59 -2.90 -13.79 -3.78
C MET A 59 -3.53 -14.79 -4.77
N LYS A 60 -4.73 -14.51 -5.27
CA LYS A 60 -5.53 -15.43 -6.11
C LYS A 60 -5.81 -14.92 -7.51
N ALA A 61 -5.30 -13.76 -7.89
CA ALA A 61 -5.67 -13.11 -9.15
C ALA A 61 -4.48 -12.44 -9.86
N GLU A 62 -4.77 -11.83 -11.00
CA GLU A 62 -3.80 -11.07 -11.79
C GLU A 62 -3.24 -9.87 -11.03
N ALA A 63 -1.99 -9.51 -11.35
CA ALA A 63 -1.35 -8.33 -10.78
C ALA A 63 -2.16 -7.07 -11.07
N ILE A 64 -2.29 -6.19 -10.08
CA ILE A 64 -3.00 -4.93 -10.27
C ILE A 64 -2.20 -4.06 -11.24
N LYS A 65 -2.85 -3.60 -12.31
CA LYS A 65 -2.23 -2.75 -13.34
C LYS A 65 -1.80 -1.38 -12.79
N ARG A 66 -2.43 -0.94 -11.70
CA ARG A 66 -2.19 0.34 -11.03
C ARG A 66 -1.06 0.23 -9.99
N ARG A 67 -0.32 1.33 -9.82
CA ARG A 67 0.67 1.53 -8.76
C ARG A 67 0.04 2.32 -7.60
N PHE A 68 0.44 1.99 -6.38
CA PHE A 68 -0.06 2.60 -5.15
C PHE A 68 1.05 3.37 -4.44
N TYR A 69 0.67 4.44 -3.75
CA TYR A 69 1.57 5.15 -2.85
C TYR A 69 1.63 4.47 -1.48
N ALA A 70 2.69 4.76 -0.73
CA ALA A 70 2.81 4.37 0.67
C ALA A 70 1.58 4.79 1.49
N GLU A 71 1.10 6.03 1.29
CA GLU A 71 -0.02 6.62 2.04
C GLU A 71 -1.36 5.94 1.74
N GLU A 72 -1.51 5.30 0.58
CA GLU A 72 -2.72 4.58 0.20
C GLU A 72 -2.74 3.14 0.74
N THR A 73 -1.60 2.67 1.27
CA THR A 73 -1.33 1.28 1.64
C THR A 73 -1.13 1.17 3.15
N SER A 74 -1.67 0.11 3.77
CA SER A 74 -1.49 -0.16 5.20
C SER A 74 -0.11 -0.73 5.52
N GLU A 75 0.30 -0.62 6.78
CA GLU A 75 1.47 -1.34 7.29
C GLU A 75 1.22 -2.86 7.28
N ASN A 76 2.29 -3.64 7.18
CA ASN A 76 2.33 -5.10 7.13
C ASN A 76 1.25 -5.74 8.02
N PHE A 77 0.29 -6.41 7.40
CA PHE A 77 -0.70 -7.20 8.14
C PHE A 77 -0.06 -8.55 8.50
N GLU A 78 0.61 -8.62 9.65
CA GLU A 78 1.06 -9.90 10.22
C GLU A 78 -0.20 -10.75 10.48
N ALA A 79 -0.46 -11.72 9.61
CA ALA A 79 -1.50 -12.72 9.83
C ALA A 79 -1.04 -13.65 10.96
N LEU A 80 -1.48 -13.35 12.18
CA LEU A 80 -1.32 -14.16 13.41
C LEU A 80 0.13 -14.55 13.74
N ARG A 81 0.76 -13.78 14.63
CA ARG A 81 1.53 -14.37 15.72
C ARG A 81 0.62 -14.61 16.92
#